data_AF-A0A8J7TWP3-F1
#
_entry.id   AF-A0A8J7TWP3-F1
#
_cell.length_a   1.000
_cell.length_b   1.000
_cell.length_c   1.000
_cell.angle_alpha   90.00
_cell.angle_beta   90.00
_cell.angle_gamma   90.00
#
_symmetry.space_group_name_H-M   'P 1'
#
loop_
_entity.id
_entity.type
_entity.pdbx_description
1 polymer ?
#
loop_
_entity_poly.entity_id
_entity_poly.type
_entity_poly.pdbx_seq_one_letter_code
_entity_poly.pdbx_strand_id
1 'polypeptide(L)'
;VAGAADTTALVWDATRPPVRHSSVRRESTDLAAHFRDLAGDNAEQAYASLWALVNSPKEAVAFLGEQRPLFEGVEARRIERWIADLDSDKYAERERASQELGLILDEAEPHLKKALRGNPSAEARRRLELLVQTRSAGTTGRELQRLRVVEVLEHIATPAAAAVLQKLATSLPDTRAAQDAKAALARLDRRADIQD
;
A
#
# COMPACT_ATOMS: atom_id res chain seq x y z
N VAL A 1 11.57 19.72 -22.20
CA VAL A 1 12.45 20.72 -22.83
C VAL A 1 12.47 21.96 -21.94
N ALA A 2 13.61 22.25 -21.34
CA ALA A 2 13.92 23.53 -20.69
C ALA A 2 15.16 24.08 -21.43
N GLY A 3 15.10 25.34 -21.88
CA GLY A 3 16.12 25.94 -22.74
C GLY A 3 17.16 26.70 -21.94
N ALA A 4 18.42 26.29 -22.05
CA ALA A 4 19.58 27.08 -21.68
C ALA A 4 20.30 27.56 -22.95
N ALA A 5 20.84 28.77 -22.92
CA ALA A 5 21.26 29.58 -24.06
C ALA A 5 22.59 29.19 -24.73
N ASP A 6 23.01 27.94 -24.59
CA ASP A 6 24.10 27.37 -25.39
C ASP A 6 23.48 26.36 -26.34
N THR A 7 23.50 26.67 -27.64
CA THR A 7 22.89 25.89 -28.73
C THR A 7 23.68 24.60 -29.00
N THR A 8 23.81 23.76 -27.99
CA THR A 8 24.32 22.39 -28.11
C THR A 8 23.17 21.45 -27.74
N ALA A 9 22.44 20.99 -28.75
CA ALA A 9 21.55 19.85 -28.58
C ALA A 9 22.40 18.58 -28.57
N LEU A 10 22.55 17.94 -27.40
CA LEU A 10 23.08 16.58 -27.34
C LEU A 10 22.01 15.63 -27.89
N VAL A 11 22.17 15.24 -29.16
CA VAL A 11 21.41 14.13 -29.75
C VAL A 11 22.00 12.84 -29.20
N TRP A 12 21.28 12.20 -28.29
CA TRP A 12 21.55 10.80 -27.95
C TRP A 12 21.04 9.93 -29.09
N ASP A 13 21.95 9.30 -29.82
CA ASP A 13 21.64 8.26 -30.80
C ASP A 13 21.06 7.03 -30.06
N ALA A 14 19.75 6.82 -30.19
CA ALA A 14 19.02 5.71 -29.57
C ALA A 14 19.05 4.41 -30.41
N THR A 15 19.89 4.32 -31.45
CA THR A 15 19.92 3.15 -32.36
C THR A 15 21.15 2.25 -32.20
N ARG A 16 22.05 2.53 -31.26
CA ARG A 16 23.17 1.63 -30.91
C ARG A 16 23.31 1.43 -29.40
N PRO A 17 23.18 0.20 -28.88
CA PRO A 17 23.48 -0.06 -27.48
C PRO A 17 25.01 -0.02 -27.25
N PRO A 18 25.51 0.68 -26.21
CA PRO A 18 26.86 0.47 -25.73
C PRO A 18 26.95 -0.95 -25.16
N VAL A 19 27.76 -1.80 -25.81
CA VAL A 19 28.06 -3.13 -25.31
C VAL A 19 28.90 -3.01 -24.05
N ARG A 20 28.25 -3.07 -22.88
CA ARG A 20 28.90 -3.43 -21.63
C ARG A 20 28.40 -4.82 -21.23
N HIS A 21 29.18 -5.83 -21.57
CA HIS A 21 29.09 -7.13 -20.93
C HIS A 21 29.60 -7.01 -19.49
N SER A 22 28.78 -6.50 -18.59
CA SER A 22 28.79 -7.03 -17.24
C SER A 22 27.71 -8.10 -17.22
N SER A 23 28.14 -9.36 -17.26
CA SER A 23 27.33 -10.47 -16.76
C SER A 23 27.14 -10.25 -15.27
N VAL A 24 26.28 -9.30 -14.90
CA VAL A 24 25.66 -9.27 -13.58
C VAL A 24 24.85 -10.56 -13.59
N ARG A 25 25.43 -11.59 -12.99
CA ARG A 25 24.70 -12.72 -12.44
C ARG A 25 23.43 -12.10 -11.87
N ARG A 26 22.26 -12.39 -12.43
CA ARG A 26 20.96 -11.89 -11.94
C ARG A 26 20.98 -12.17 -10.44
N GLU A 27 21.31 -11.17 -9.63
CA GLU A 27 21.13 -11.26 -8.20
C GLU A 27 19.65 -11.52 -8.05
N SER A 28 19.31 -12.57 -7.32
CA SER A 28 17.92 -12.87 -7.04
C SER A 28 17.28 -11.57 -6.52
N THR A 29 16.37 -10.99 -7.29
CA THR A 29 15.58 -9.85 -6.83
C THR A 29 15.03 -10.23 -5.46
N ASP A 30 15.47 -9.56 -4.40
CA ASP A 30 14.96 -9.83 -3.06
C ASP A 30 13.56 -9.22 -2.96
N LEU A 31 12.58 -9.96 -3.48
CA LEU A 31 11.17 -9.56 -3.53
C LEU A 31 10.66 -9.23 -2.12
N ALA A 32 11.16 -9.91 -1.09
CA ALA A 32 10.76 -9.68 0.29
C ALA A 32 11.33 -8.38 0.85
N ALA A 33 12.57 -8.01 0.50
CA ALA A 33 13.11 -6.69 0.83
C ALA A 33 12.32 -5.59 0.13
N HIS A 34 12.13 -5.68 -1.19
CA HIS A 34 11.38 -4.67 -1.95
C HIS A 34 9.94 -4.52 -1.44
N PHE A 35 9.27 -5.63 -1.13
CA PHE A 35 7.94 -5.60 -0.55
C PHE A 35 7.88 -4.91 0.81
N ARG A 36 8.86 -5.13 1.69
CA ARG A 36 8.94 -4.42 2.98
C ARG A 36 9.17 -2.93 2.79
N ASP A 37 10.03 -2.55 1.85
CA ASP A 37 10.33 -1.15 1.55
C ASP A 37 9.09 -0.38 1.06
N LEU A 38 8.13 -1.04 0.41
CA LEU A 38 6.86 -0.42 0.02
C LEU A 38 6.06 0.11 1.22
N ALA A 39 6.29 -0.39 2.45
CA ALA A 39 5.65 0.12 3.66
C ALA A 39 6.36 1.34 4.27
N GLY A 40 7.58 1.65 3.82
CA GLY A 40 8.45 2.64 4.45
C GLY A 40 8.11 4.09 4.12
N ASP A 41 8.47 4.98 5.05
CA ASP A 41 8.33 6.43 4.92
C ASP A 41 9.37 7.05 3.97
N ASN A 42 10.49 6.36 3.72
CA ASN A 42 11.47 6.78 2.74
C ASN A 42 10.92 6.59 1.31
N ALA A 43 10.37 7.68 0.76
CA ALA A 43 9.74 7.67 -0.57
C ALA A 43 10.71 7.27 -1.69
N GLU A 44 11.99 7.64 -1.61
CA GLU A 44 12.99 7.30 -2.63
C GLU A 44 13.26 5.80 -2.66
N GLN A 45 13.45 5.19 -1.49
CA GLN A 45 13.66 3.75 -1.36
C GLN A 45 12.42 2.97 -1.81
N ALA A 46 11.23 3.40 -1.38
CA ALA A 46 9.98 2.75 -1.77
C ALA A 46 9.76 2.83 -3.29
N TYR A 47 10.07 3.95 -3.91
CA TYR A 47 9.96 4.14 -5.36
C TYR A 47 10.94 3.26 -6.15
N ALA A 48 12.19 3.15 -5.68
CA ALA A 48 13.17 2.23 -6.27
C ALA A 48 12.70 0.77 -6.17
N SER A 49 12.18 0.36 -5.01
CA SER A 49 11.64 -0.97 -4.76
C SER A 49 10.38 -1.27 -5.59
N LEU A 50 9.52 -0.27 -5.79
CA LEU A 50 8.38 -0.38 -6.71
C LEU A 50 8.84 -0.75 -8.13
N TRP A 51 9.81 0.00 -8.68
CA TRP A 51 10.31 -0.28 -10.04
C TRP A 51 11.09 -1.59 -10.14
N ALA A 52 11.77 -2.02 -9.08
CA ALA A 52 12.41 -3.34 -9.04
C ALA A 52 11.39 -4.48 -9.20
N LEU A 53 10.22 -4.35 -8.56
CA LEU A 53 9.11 -5.30 -8.70
C LEU A 53 8.46 -5.23 -10.08
N VAL A 54 8.19 -4.03 -10.60
CA VAL A 54 7.63 -3.84 -11.95
C VAL A 54 8.52 -4.46 -13.03
N ASN A 55 9.84 -4.35 -12.89
CA ASN A 55 10.82 -4.91 -13.82
C ASN A 55 11.02 -6.44 -13.68
N SER A 56 10.35 -7.08 -12.71
CA SER A 56 10.35 -8.53 -12.50
C SER A 56 8.92 -9.08 -12.47
N PRO A 57 8.13 -8.90 -13.55
CA PRO A 57 6.66 -8.98 -13.47
C PRO A 57 6.13 -10.38 -13.11
N LYS A 58 6.76 -11.45 -13.60
CA LYS A 58 6.30 -12.82 -13.33
C LYS A 58 6.56 -13.18 -11.87
N GLU A 59 7.77 -12.91 -11.39
CA GLU A 59 8.21 -13.19 -10.04
C GLU A 59 7.46 -12.32 -9.02
N ALA A 60 7.29 -11.02 -9.32
CA ALA A 60 6.58 -10.08 -8.47
C ALA A 60 5.10 -10.45 -8.33
N VAL A 61 4.38 -10.75 -9.42
CA VAL A 61 2.96 -11.14 -9.34
C VAL A 61 2.78 -12.43 -8.55
N ALA A 62 3.63 -13.44 -8.79
CA ALA A 62 3.59 -14.70 -8.04
C ALA A 62 3.83 -14.45 -6.54
N PHE A 63 4.86 -13.68 -6.20
CA PHE A 63 5.18 -13.35 -4.82
C PHE A 63 4.08 -12.54 -4.13
N LEU A 64 3.55 -11.49 -4.79
CA LEU A 64 2.52 -10.61 -4.24
C LEU A 64 1.18 -11.34 -4.05
N GLY A 65 0.83 -12.29 -4.93
CA GLY A 65 -0.37 -13.12 -4.81
C GLY A 65 -0.42 -13.98 -3.53
N GLU A 66 0.76 -14.32 -2.99
CA GLU A 66 0.95 -15.13 -1.78
C GLU A 66 1.09 -14.28 -0.49
N GLN A 67 1.20 -12.95 -0.59
CA GLN A 67 1.38 -12.10 0.59
C GLN A 67 0.07 -11.94 1.37
N ARG A 68 -0.15 -12.84 2.34
CA ARG A 68 -1.29 -12.77 3.28
C ARG A 68 -1.56 -11.37 3.85
N PRO A 69 -0.54 -10.56 4.26
CA PRO A 69 -0.78 -9.23 4.83
C PRO A 69 -1.56 -8.27 3.92
N LEU A 70 -1.51 -8.48 2.60
CA LEU A 70 -2.22 -7.68 1.61
C LEU A 70 -3.73 -7.92 1.63
N PHE A 71 -4.14 -9.18 1.77
CA PHE A 71 -5.53 -9.60 1.57
C PHE A 71 -6.32 -9.71 2.88
N GLU A 72 -5.63 -9.80 4.02
CA GLU A 72 -6.28 -9.99 5.32
C GLU A 72 -6.51 -8.65 6.04
N GLY A 73 -7.78 -8.24 6.05
CA GLY A 73 -8.28 -7.21 6.97
C GLY A 73 -8.47 -7.75 8.38
N VAL A 74 -8.68 -6.85 9.33
CA VAL A 74 -9.02 -7.16 10.71
C VAL A 74 -10.53 -7.27 10.87
N GLU A 75 -10.98 -8.35 11.50
CA GLU A 75 -12.40 -8.56 11.78
C GLU A 75 -12.98 -7.42 12.62
N ALA A 76 -14.16 -6.92 12.24
CA ALA A 76 -14.87 -5.85 12.95
C ALA A 76 -15.01 -6.12 14.45
N ARG A 77 -15.34 -7.36 14.83
CA ARG A 77 -15.43 -7.77 16.25
C ARG A 77 -14.13 -7.59 17.01
N ARG A 78 -12.98 -7.76 16.36
CA ARG A 78 -11.66 -7.55 16.98
C ARG A 78 -11.38 -6.06 17.16
N ILE A 79 -11.73 -5.23 16.18
CA ILE A 79 -11.65 -3.76 16.27
C ILE A 79 -12.53 -3.26 17.42
N GLU A 80 -13.77 -3.74 17.51
CA GLU A 80 -14.71 -3.38 18.58
C GLU A 80 -14.19 -3.77 19.97
N ARG A 81 -13.54 -4.94 20.11
CA ARG A 81 -12.89 -5.34 21.35
C ARG A 81 -11.77 -4.38 21.73
N TRP A 82 -10.86 -4.04 20.81
CA TRP A 82 -9.81 -3.08 21.10
C TRP A 82 -10.36 -1.70 21.46
N ILE A 83 -11.45 -1.26 20.82
CA ILE A 83 -12.12 -0.02 21.21
C ILE A 83 -12.65 -0.08 22.64
N ALA A 84 -13.23 -1.21 23.07
CA ALA A 84 -13.66 -1.39 24.45
C ALA A 84 -12.47 -1.40 25.43
N ASP A 85 -11.38 -2.05 25.05
CA ASP A 85 -10.14 -2.14 25.84
C ASP A 85 -9.47 -0.77 26.04
N LEU A 86 -9.81 0.26 25.25
CA LEU A 86 -9.35 1.64 25.48
C LEU A 86 -9.85 2.23 26.81
N ASP A 87 -10.88 1.65 27.41
CA ASP A 87 -11.42 2.02 28.72
C ASP A 87 -11.12 0.99 29.81
N SER A 88 -10.23 0.01 29.54
CA SER A 88 -9.86 -0.98 30.54
C SER A 88 -9.25 -0.31 31.78
N ASP A 89 -9.53 -0.84 32.97
CA ASP A 89 -8.89 -0.42 34.22
C ASP A 89 -7.36 -0.59 34.18
N LYS A 90 -6.87 -1.54 33.37
CA LYS A 90 -5.43 -1.85 33.25
C LYS A 90 -4.79 -1.03 32.14
N TYR A 91 -3.80 -0.22 32.53
CA TYR A 91 -3.03 0.59 31.60
C TYR A 91 -2.43 -0.21 30.43
N ALA A 92 -1.88 -1.40 30.71
CA ALA A 92 -1.27 -2.25 29.68
C ALA A 92 -2.26 -2.69 28.58
N GLU A 93 -3.53 -2.92 28.94
CA GLU A 93 -4.57 -3.29 27.97
C GLU A 93 -4.94 -2.06 27.12
N ARG A 94 -5.09 -0.87 27.73
CA ARG A 94 -5.36 0.39 27.01
C ARG A 94 -4.27 0.74 26.01
N GLU A 95 -3.01 0.60 26.42
CA GLU A 95 -1.85 0.88 25.55
C GLU A 95 -1.79 -0.09 24.38
N ARG A 96 -1.96 -1.39 24.65
CA ARG A 96 -1.99 -2.40 23.59
C ARG A 96 -3.11 -2.12 22.59
N ALA A 97 -4.32 -1.84 23.07
CA ALA A 97 -5.45 -1.51 22.21
C ALA A 97 -5.18 -0.27 21.35
N SER A 98 -4.59 0.77 21.92
CA SER A 98 -4.22 1.99 21.20
C SER A 98 -3.19 1.71 20.10
N GLN A 99 -2.18 0.88 20.38
CA GLN A 99 -1.17 0.48 19.40
C GLN A 99 -1.78 -0.34 18.24
N GLU A 100 -2.57 -1.35 18.58
CA GLU A 100 -3.19 -2.22 17.57
C GLU A 100 -4.14 -1.44 16.66
N LEU A 101 -4.97 -0.53 17.21
CA LEU A 101 -5.82 0.36 16.42
C LEU A 101 -5.00 1.34 15.57
N GLY A 102 -3.86 1.83 16.08
CA GLY A 102 -2.93 2.70 15.37
C GLY A 102 -2.30 2.07 14.12
N LEU A 103 -2.13 0.74 14.11
CA LEU A 103 -1.56 0.02 12.96
C LEU A 103 -2.56 -0.15 11.81
N ILE A 104 -3.86 -0.03 12.08
CA ILE A 104 -4.96 -0.30 11.14
C ILE A 104 -5.95 0.86 11.08
N LEU A 105 -5.46 2.09 11.16
CA LEU A 105 -6.31 3.28 11.21
C LEU A 105 -7.26 3.40 10.01
N ASP A 106 -6.89 2.91 8.83
CA ASP A 106 -7.73 2.86 7.63
C ASP A 106 -8.97 1.97 7.81
N GLU A 107 -8.78 0.80 8.44
CA GLU A 107 -9.86 -0.16 8.73
C GLU A 107 -10.66 0.22 9.99
N ALA A 108 -9.98 0.81 10.97
CA ALA A 108 -10.55 1.17 12.27
C ALA A 108 -11.35 2.49 12.22
N GLU A 109 -11.02 3.42 11.32
CA GLU A 109 -11.59 4.78 11.28
C GLU A 109 -13.14 4.83 11.39
N PRO A 110 -13.91 4.02 10.64
CA PRO A 110 -15.38 4.03 10.76
C PRO A 110 -15.86 3.62 12.17
N HIS A 111 -15.16 2.65 12.78
CA HIS A 111 -15.47 2.14 14.12
C HIS A 111 -15.08 3.16 15.20
N LEU A 112 -13.93 3.82 15.06
CA LEU A 112 -13.48 4.90 15.96
C LEU A 112 -14.47 6.08 15.95
N LYS A 113 -14.89 6.53 14.77
CA LYS A 113 -15.90 7.59 14.61
C LYS A 113 -17.26 7.19 15.17
N LYS A 114 -17.66 5.93 15.03
CA LYS A 114 -18.88 5.38 15.65
C LYS A 114 -18.78 5.40 17.17
N ALA A 115 -17.66 4.95 17.74
CA ALA A 115 -17.43 4.89 19.18
C ALA A 115 -17.46 6.29 19.82
N LEU A 116 -16.85 7.31 19.20
CA LEU A 116 -16.89 8.69 19.68
C LEU A 116 -18.31 9.26 19.80
N ARG A 117 -19.20 8.90 18.87
CA ARG A 117 -20.61 9.31 18.91
C ARG A 117 -21.41 8.59 19.99
N GLY A 118 -20.92 7.47 20.52
CA GLY A 118 -21.57 6.65 21.55
C GLY A 118 -21.40 7.17 22.98
N ASN A 119 -20.90 8.40 23.17
CA ASN A 119 -20.62 9.00 24.47
C ASN A 119 -19.71 8.14 25.38
N PRO A 120 -18.45 7.88 24.95
CA PRO A 120 -17.50 7.09 25.73
C PRO A 120 -17.06 7.83 27.00
N SER A 121 -16.39 7.11 27.91
CA SER A 121 -15.73 7.68 29.09
C SER A 121 -14.73 8.78 28.69
N ALA A 122 -14.31 9.61 29.65
CA ALA A 122 -13.33 10.67 29.38
C ALA A 122 -11.98 10.11 28.87
N GLU A 123 -11.50 9.00 29.45
CA GLU A 123 -10.25 8.34 29.02
C GLU A 123 -10.39 7.75 27.62
N ALA A 124 -11.44 6.98 27.38
CA ALA A 124 -11.70 6.39 26.08
C ALA A 124 -11.90 7.46 25.00
N ARG A 125 -12.62 8.56 25.31
CA ARG A 125 -12.79 9.70 24.40
C ARG A 125 -11.45 10.28 23.99
N ARG A 126 -10.57 10.57 24.94
CA ARG A 126 -9.24 11.15 24.68
C ARG A 126 -8.40 10.27 23.75
N ARG A 127 -8.39 8.95 23.97
CA ARG A 127 -7.64 7.99 23.14
C ARG A 127 -8.23 7.86 21.74
N LEU A 128 -9.56 7.79 21.64
CA LEU A 128 -10.26 7.75 20.35
C LEU A 128 -10.00 9.03 19.53
N GLU A 129 -10.06 10.21 20.15
CA GLU A 129 -9.75 11.49 19.50
C GLU A 129 -8.32 11.51 18.97
N LEU A 130 -7.34 11.04 19.76
CA LEU A 130 -5.95 10.94 19.32
C LEU A 130 -5.80 10.03 18.09
N LEU A 131 -6.45 8.85 18.08
CA LEU A 131 -6.40 7.93 16.95
C LEU A 131 -7.03 8.55 15.68
N VAL A 132 -8.17 9.24 15.82
CA VAL A 132 -8.82 9.94 14.70
C VAL A 132 -7.99 11.11 14.19
N GLN A 133 -7.32 11.86 15.07
CA GLN A 133 -6.38 12.92 14.68
C GLN A 133 -5.18 12.34 13.92
N THR A 134 -4.56 11.27 14.44
CA THR A 134 -3.45 10.57 13.76
C THR A 134 -3.86 10.07 12.38
N ARG A 135 -5.07 9.49 12.25
CA ARG A 135 -5.62 9.08 10.96
C ARG A 135 -5.75 10.24 9.98
N SER A 136 -6.17 11.40 10.47
CA SER A 136 -6.33 12.60 9.64
C SER A 136 -4.99 13.18 9.19
N ALA A 137 -3.92 12.95 9.97
CA ALA A 137 -2.58 13.45 9.68
C ALA A 137 -1.80 12.59 8.66
N GLY A 138 -2.18 11.33 8.43
CA GLY A 138 -1.43 10.48 7.50
C GLY A 138 -1.97 9.08 7.25
N THR A 139 -1.24 8.39 6.38
CA THR A 139 -1.48 7.02 5.94
C THR A 139 -0.60 6.08 6.75
N THR A 140 -1.12 4.94 7.20
CA THR A 140 -0.28 3.95 7.91
C THR A 140 0.69 3.27 6.93
N GLY A 141 1.83 2.76 7.42
CA GLY A 141 2.76 2.01 6.58
C GLY A 141 2.08 0.80 5.89
N ARG A 142 1.10 0.17 6.55
CA ARG A 142 0.30 -0.92 5.99
C ARG A 142 -0.62 -0.46 4.87
N GLU A 143 -1.31 0.67 5.05
CA GLU A 143 -2.16 1.28 4.02
C GLU A 143 -1.28 1.71 2.81
N LEU A 144 -0.14 2.37 3.06
CA LEU A 144 0.83 2.75 2.02
C LEU A 144 1.35 1.54 1.23
N GLN A 145 1.71 0.47 1.92
CA GLN A 145 2.20 -0.75 1.29
C GLN A 145 1.15 -1.33 0.33
N ARG A 146 -0.11 -1.42 0.75
CA ARG A 146 -1.21 -1.92 -0.10
C ARG A 146 -1.42 -1.04 -1.33
N LEU A 147 -1.45 0.29 -1.16
CA LEU A 147 -1.61 1.24 -2.27
C LEU A 147 -0.47 1.13 -3.30
N ARG A 148 0.79 1.06 -2.83
CA ARG A 148 1.95 0.89 -3.71
C ARG A 148 1.97 -0.48 -4.40
N VAL A 149 1.42 -1.52 -3.76
CA VAL A 149 1.25 -2.82 -4.45
C VAL A 149 0.20 -2.74 -5.55
N VAL A 150 -0.91 -2.01 -5.33
CA VAL A 150 -1.89 -1.75 -6.41
C VAL A 150 -1.19 -1.07 -7.59
N GLU A 151 -0.36 -0.06 -7.33
CA GLU A 151 0.44 0.64 -8.34
C GLU A 151 1.40 -0.30 -9.09
N VAL A 152 2.14 -1.17 -8.37
CA VAL A 152 3.00 -2.19 -8.99
C VAL A 152 2.21 -3.08 -9.95
N LEU A 153 1.08 -3.61 -9.49
CA LEU A 153 0.26 -4.56 -10.27
C LEU A 153 -0.38 -3.88 -11.48
N GLU A 154 -0.81 -2.63 -11.33
CA GLU A 154 -1.34 -1.82 -12.43
C GLU A 154 -0.26 -1.54 -13.50
N HIS A 155 0.97 -1.20 -13.10
CA HIS A 155 2.08 -1.03 -14.03
C HIS A 155 2.42 -2.32 -14.79
N ILE A 156 2.36 -3.47 -14.12
CA ILE A 156 2.61 -4.78 -14.73
C ILE A 156 1.53 -5.11 -15.78
N ALA A 157 0.27 -4.74 -15.55
CA ALA A 157 -0.82 -4.81 -16.54
C ALA A 157 -0.96 -6.17 -17.25
N THR A 158 -0.84 -7.29 -16.53
CA THR A 158 -1.08 -8.64 -17.06
C THR A 158 -2.36 -9.25 -16.48
N PRO A 159 -2.96 -10.28 -17.12
CA PRO A 159 -4.11 -10.98 -16.54
C PRO A 159 -3.85 -11.55 -15.15
N ALA A 160 -2.63 -12.01 -14.88
CA ALA A 160 -2.23 -12.48 -13.56
C ALA A 160 -2.19 -11.34 -12.53
N ALA A 161 -1.69 -10.15 -12.91
CA ALA A 161 -1.70 -8.98 -12.04
C ALA A 161 -3.15 -8.50 -11.76
N ALA A 162 -4.01 -8.51 -12.78
CA ALA A 162 -5.43 -8.20 -12.63
C ALA A 162 -6.13 -9.18 -11.66
N ALA A 163 -5.81 -10.47 -11.69
CA ALA A 163 -6.34 -11.44 -10.72
C ALA A 163 -5.94 -11.10 -9.27
N VAL A 164 -4.70 -10.64 -9.04
CA VAL A 164 -4.25 -10.20 -7.71
C VAL A 164 -4.97 -8.93 -7.27
N LEU A 165 -5.14 -7.94 -8.17
CA LEU A 165 -5.94 -6.74 -7.92
C LEU A 165 -7.39 -7.08 -7.58
N GLN A 166 -7.98 -8.05 -8.29
CA GLN A 166 -9.34 -8.50 -8.02
C GLN A 166 -9.48 -9.13 -6.63
N LYS A 167 -8.49 -9.92 -6.21
CA LYS A 167 -8.43 -10.48 -4.85
C LYS A 167 -8.30 -9.37 -3.79
N LEU A 168 -7.47 -8.35 -4.03
CA LEU A 168 -7.37 -7.16 -3.15
C LEU A 168 -8.71 -6.42 -3.03
N ALA A 169 -9.39 -6.21 -4.16
CA ALA A 169 -10.66 -5.48 -4.23
C ALA A 169 -11.81 -6.19 -3.48
N THR A 170 -11.75 -7.51 -3.31
CA THR A 170 -12.83 -8.31 -2.68
C THR A 170 -12.50 -8.79 -1.27
N SER A 171 -11.22 -8.95 -0.91
CA SER A 171 -10.82 -9.52 0.38
C SER A 171 -10.83 -8.50 1.52
N LEU A 172 -10.66 -7.21 1.20
CA LEU A 172 -10.64 -6.14 2.18
C LEU A 172 -12.04 -5.52 2.35
N PRO A 173 -12.37 -4.97 3.53
CA PRO A 173 -13.48 -4.03 3.70
C PRO A 173 -13.32 -2.83 2.73
N ASP A 174 -14.30 -1.92 2.70
CA ASP A 174 -14.28 -0.70 1.87
C ASP A 174 -13.21 0.33 2.31
N THR A 175 -11.96 -0.11 2.23
CA THR A 175 -10.72 0.61 2.50
C THR A 175 -10.28 1.33 1.24
N ARG A 176 -9.41 2.33 1.39
CA ARG A 176 -8.80 3.03 0.25
C ARG A 176 -8.08 2.07 -0.70
N ALA A 177 -7.38 1.07 -0.18
CA ALA A 177 -6.70 0.07 -1.01
C ALA A 177 -7.69 -0.78 -1.83
N ALA A 178 -8.84 -1.18 -1.25
CA ALA A 178 -9.87 -1.91 -1.99
C ALA A 178 -10.50 -1.05 -3.10
N GLN A 179 -10.74 0.24 -2.81
CA GLN A 179 -11.26 1.20 -3.78
C GLN A 179 -10.26 1.45 -4.92
N ASP A 180 -8.98 1.62 -4.59
CA ASP A 180 -7.94 1.84 -5.57
C ASP A 180 -7.69 0.61 -6.44
N ALA A 181 -7.74 -0.60 -5.86
CA ALA A 181 -7.69 -1.85 -6.63
C ALA A 181 -8.84 -1.97 -7.65
N LYS A 182 -10.08 -1.59 -7.27
CA LYS A 182 -11.22 -1.52 -8.20
C LYS A 182 -10.99 -0.49 -9.31
N ALA A 183 -10.45 0.67 -8.94
CA ALA A 183 -10.16 1.73 -9.89
C ALA A 183 -9.06 1.32 -10.88
N ALA A 184 -8.02 0.63 -10.41
CA ALA A 184 -6.94 0.08 -11.23
C ALA A 184 -7.46 -0.94 -12.24
N LEU A 185 -8.33 -1.88 -11.82
CA LEU A 185 -8.98 -2.82 -12.72
C LEU A 185 -9.77 -2.09 -13.84
N ALA A 186 -10.58 -1.10 -13.46
CA ALA A 186 -11.33 -0.31 -14.44
C ALA A 186 -10.44 0.52 -15.38
N ARG A 187 -9.19 0.85 -14.98
CA ARG A 187 -8.19 1.48 -15.86
C ARG A 187 -7.57 0.47 -16.81
N LEU A 188 -7.27 -0.75 -16.33
CA LEU A 188 -6.75 -1.84 -17.16
C LEU A 188 -7.75 -2.29 -18.23
N ASP A 189 -9.03 -2.40 -17.90
CA ASP A 189 -10.09 -2.76 -18.85
C ASP A 189 -10.18 -1.73 -19.98
N ARG A 190 -10.25 -0.44 -19.64
CA ARG A 190 -10.25 0.65 -20.63
C ARG A 190 -9.00 0.69 -21.51
N ARG A 191 -7.86 0.22 -21.00
CA ARG A 191 -6.61 0.16 -21.76
C ARG A 191 -6.65 -0.97 -22.79
N ALA A 192 -7.26 -2.11 -22.45
CA ALA A 192 -7.46 -3.21 -23.38
C ALA A 192 -8.39 -2.78 -24.53
N ASP A 193 -9.50 -2.09 -24.23
CA ASP A 193 -10.46 -1.59 -25.23
C ASP A 193 -9.86 -0.62 -26.27
N ILE A 194 -8.75 0.05 -25.94
CA ILE A 194 -8.06 0.98 -26.87
C ILE A 194 -7.04 0.26 -27.76
N GLN A 195 -6.62 -0.96 -27.38
CA GLN A 195 -5.58 -1.72 -28.08
C GLN A 195 -6.15 -2.74 -29.08
N ASP A 196 -7.46 -3.02 -29.02
CA ASP A 196 -8.23 -3.82 -29.98
C ASP A 196 -8.87 -2.93 -31.08
#